data_AF-A0A0S8H983-F1
#
_entry.id   AF-A0A0S8H983-F1
#
_cell.length_a   1.000
_cell.length_b   1.000
_cell.length_c   1.000
_cell.angle_alpha   90.00
_cell.angle_beta   90.00
_cell.angle_gamma   90.00
#
_symmetry.space_group_name_H-M   'P 1'
#
loop_
_entity.id
_entity.type
_entity.pdbx_description
1 polymer ?
#
loop_
_entity_poly.entity_id
_entity_poly.type
_entity_poly.pdbx_seq_one_letter_code
_entity_poly.pdbx_strand_id
1 'polypeptide(L)'
;MGRLGWMLLISAWAAAAAGVTQIREDAPVATQPQRGEVAGQITPAERIARIDAVCRATGERHRPASFDPKTGRFAFRKLAGDAAYDVCVVAKDGAHIEGIDLSWHEARMLRLAEIRRRQLGLPAEAQHEFSAGDAEELLKYVRDLKDFADVRRVLYLNGLGRRAAMLVEVMRTREFHAQRGGEIIWRTELWYFQYHYGGWERLGQVERVLERRRIPASEWQTITKVYYPQLSVYVGEKGVSQPLTFRIPDRLDPARGRIAGTEPGQKTEPIILGVKEEKAPATTAASGP
;
A
#
# COMPACT_ATOMS: atom_id res chain seq x y z
N MET A 1 47.04 37.94 81.15
CA MET A 1 47.51 38.78 80.02
C MET A 1 46.89 38.24 78.72
N GLY A 2 46.02 39.04 78.08
CA GLY A 2 45.83 39.17 76.63
C GLY A 2 45.39 37.98 75.76
N ARG A 3 44.13 38.04 75.25
CA ARG A 3 43.64 37.93 73.85
C ARG A 3 42.18 37.39 73.86
N LEU A 4 41.12 38.18 73.62
CA LEU A 4 40.59 38.67 72.31
C LEU A 4 40.80 37.65 71.18
N GLY A 5 39.82 37.14 70.43
CA GLY A 5 38.40 37.42 70.21
C GLY A 5 37.93 36.62 68.97
N TRP A 6 36.71 36.89 68.50
CA TRP A 6 36.00 36.37 67.29
C TRP A 6 35.19 35.08 67.52
N MET A 7 33.88 35.12 67.77
CA MET A 7 32.74 35.57 66.95
C MET A 7 32.61 34.89 65.57
N LEU A 8 31.60 34.00 65.51
CA LEU A 8 30.55 33.91 64.47
C LEU A 8 30.90 33.44 63.05
N LEU A 9 29.86 32.84 62.43
CA LEU A 9 29.64 32.58 61.00
C LEU A 9 30.23 31.24 60.50
N ILE A 10 29.55 30.36 59.75
CA ILE A 10 28.27 30.40 59.02
C ILE A 10 27.83 28.94 58.82
N SER A 11 26.54 28.68 59.01
CA SER A 11 25.83 27.52 58.47
C SER A 11 25.92 27.51 56.94
N ALA A 12 26.55 26.50 56.33
CA ALA A 12 26.47 26.27 54.88
C ALA A 12 25.75 24.95 54.58
N TRP A 13 24.43 25.06 54.56
CA TRP A 13 23.51 24.50 53.58
C TRP A 13 23.96 23.25 52.80
N ALA A 14 23.31 22.14 53.11
CA ALA A 14 23.03 21.10 52.14
C ALA A 14 22.12 21.69 51.03
N ALA A 15 22.61 21.70 49.79
CA ALA A 15 21.77 21.81 48.61
C ALA A 15 22.21 20.71 47.65
N ALA A 16 21.67 19.50 47.88
CA ALA A 16 21.65 18.48 46.86
C ALA A 16 20.85 19.08 45.69
N ALA A 17 21.55 19.42 44.61
CA ALA A 17 20.95 19.78 43.34
C ALA A 17 20.31 18.51 42.74
N ALA A 18 19.20 18.05 43.33
CA ALA A 18 18.20 17.30 42.62
C ALA A 18 17.54 18.29 41.66
N GLY A 19 18.26 18.64 40.60
CA GLY A 19 17.70 19.31 39.46
C GLY A 19 16.56 18.44 38.97
N VAL A 20 15.33 18.86 39.26
CA VAL A 20 14.14 18.28 38.67
C VAL A 20 14.31 18.52 37.17
N THR A 21 14.81 17.51 36.46
CA THR A 21 14.72 17.45 35.01
C THR A 21 13.23 17.43 34.71
N GLN A 22 12.67 18.61 34.45
CA GLN A 22 11.34 18.71 33.90
C GLN A 22 11.37 17.92 32.59
N ILE A 23 10.74 16.76 32.61
CA ILE A 23 10.49 15.98 31.41
C ILE A 23 9.57 16.85 30.56
N ARG A 24 10.18 17.59 29.64
CA ARG A 24 9.46 18.41 28.68
C ARG A 24 8.97 17.46 27.61
N GLU A 25 7.66 17.23 27.59
CA GLU A 25 7.04 16.53 26.48
C GLU A 25 7.27 17.34 25.20
N ASP A 26 7.85 16.69 24.21
CA ASP A 26 7.97 17.27 22.87
C ASP A 26 6.57 17.51 22.31
N ALA A 27 6.41 18.61 21.57
CA ALA A 27 5.18 18.86 20.85
C ALA A 27 4.86 17.67 19.93
N PRO A 28 3.58 17.26 19.80
CA PRO A 28 3.22 16.12 18.97
C PRO A 28 3.69 16.35 17.54
N VAL A 29 4.33 15.33 16.96
CA VAL A 29 4.88 15.36 15.60
C VAL A 29 3.76 15.53 14.55
N ALA A 30 2.52 15.14 14.87
CA ALA A 30 1.40 15.13 13.93
C ALA A 30 0.52 16.38 14.06
N THR A 31 0.51 17.23 13.04
CA THR A 31 -0.56 18.21 12.81
C THR A 31 -1.76 17.51 12.17
N GLN A 32 -2.98 18.00 12.43
CA GLN A 32 -4.16 17.43 11.79
C GLN A 32 -4.08 17.65 10.26
N PRO A 33 -4.19 16.59 9.44
CA PRO A 33 -4.09 16.73 7.99
C PRO A 33 -5.19 17.63 7.43
N GLN A 34 -4.82 18.52 6.51
CA GLN A 34 -5.77 19.36 5.79
C GLN A 34 -6.57 18.52 4.81
N ARG A 35 -7.85 18.88 4.61
CA ARG A 35 -8.65 18.28 3.55
C ARG A 35 -8.12 18.68 2.18
N GLY A 36 -8.11 17.73 1.26
CA GLY A 36 -7.58 17.90 -0.08
C GLY A 36 -8.56 17.62 -1.21
N GLU A 37 -8.00 17.61 -2.41
CA GLU A 37 -8.68 17.31 -3.66
C GLU A 37 -7.86 16.27 -4.44
N VAL A 38 -8.57 15.38 -5.15
CA VAL A 38 -8.01 14.51 -6.19
C VAL A 38 -8.69 14.88 -7.49
N ALA A 39 -7.93 15.37 -8.46
CA ALA A 39 -8.45 15.74 -9.77
C ALA A 39 -7.63 15.07 -10.88
N GLY A 40 -8.24 14.92 -12.04
CA GLY A 40 -7.59 14.22 -13.13
C GLY A 40 -8.42 14.12 -14.40
N GLN A 41 -7.93 13.30 -15.32
CA GLN A 41 -8.57 12.98 -16.58
C GLN A 41 -8.41 11.50 -16.89
N ILE A 42 -9.53 10.85 -17.23
CA ILE A 42 -9.54 9.47 -17.73
C ILE A 42 -10.01 9.48 -19.19
N THR A 43 -9.25 8.84 -20.08
CA THR A 43 -9.59 8.73 -21.51
C THR A 43 -9.67 7.26 -21.94
N PRO A 44 -10.48 6.92 -22.96
CA PRO A 44 -11.47 7.78 -23.60
C PRO A 44 -12.72 7.97 -22.72
N ALA A 45 -13.28 9.19 -22.72
CA ALA A 45 -14.32 9.61 -21.78
C ALA A 45 -15.65 8.87 -22.01
N GLU A 46 -15.95 8.56 -23.27
CA GLU A 46 -17.15 7.87 -23.72
C GLU A 46 -17.23 6.42 -23.22
N ARG A 47 -16.14 5.83 -22.73
CA ARG A 47 -16.13 4.48 -22.12
C ARG A 47 -16.51 4.50 -20.65
N ILE A 48 -16.54 5.66 -20.00
CA ILE A 48 -16.81 5.78 -18.56
C ILE A 48 -18.32 5.81 -18.33
N ALA A 49 -18.83 4.91 -17.48
CA ALA A 49 -20.21 4.94 -16.99
C ALA A 49 -20.28 5.60 -15.60
N ARG A 50 -19.32 5.29 -14.73
CA ARG A 50 -19.24 5.85 -13.37
C ARG A 50 -17.79 6.00 -12.94
N ILE A 51 -17.51 7.01 -12.13
CA ILE A 51 -16.26 7.17 -11.41
C ILE A 51 -16.56 7.39 -9.93
N ASP A 52 -15.81 6.73 -9.06
CA ASP A 52 -15.82 6.87 -7.61
C ASP A 52 -14.38 6.93 -7.10
N ALA A 53 -14.15 7.39 -5.87
CA ALA A 53 -12.89 7.22 -5.16
C ALA A 53 -13.14 6.46 -3.85
N VAL A 54 -12.25 5.54 -3.48
CA VAL A 54 -12.37 4.78 -2.23
C VAL A 54 -11.19 5.11 -1.33
N CYS A 55 -11.47 5.63 -0.13
CA CYS A 55 -10.46 5.82 0.90
C CYS A 55 -10.07 4.46 1.47
N ARG A 56 -8.82 4.04 1.31
CA ARG A 56 -8.40 2.69 1.71
C ARG A 56 -8.18 2.50 3.20
N ALA A 57 -8.02 3.61 3.94
CA ALA A 57 -7.94 3.57 5.39
C ALA A 57 -9.32 3.29 6.03
N THR A 58 -10.40 3.81 5.46
CA THR A 58 -11.75 3.74 6.05
C THR A 58 -12.73 2.86 5.28
N GLY A 59 -12.44 2.54 4.02
CA GLY A 59 -13.37 1.91 3.09
C GLY A 59 -14.46 2.86 2.55
N GLU A 60 -14.43 4.14 2.94
CA GLU A 60 -15.44 5.12 2.53
C GLU A 60 -15.36 5.38 1.01
N ARG A 61 -16.51 5.43 0.36
CA ARG A 61 -16.64 5.73 -1.07
C ARG A 61 -17.11 7.16 -1.27
N HIS A 62 -16.41 7.90 -2.12
CA HIS A 62 -16.71 9.27 -2.50
C HIS A 62 -17.14 9.35 -3.96
N ARG A 63 -18.18 10.13 -4.23
CA ARG A 63 -18.56 10.53 -5.58
C ARG A 63 -17.76 11.78 -6.00
N PRO A 64 -17.49 11.97 -7.30
CA PRO A 64 -16.82 13.18 -7.76
C PRO A 64 -17.69 14.41 -7.47
N ALA A 65 -17.06 15.50 -7.07
CA ALA A 65 -17.69 16.82 -7.00
C ALA A 65 -18.02 17.35 -8.39
N SER A 66 -17.24 16.96 -9.41
CA SER A 66 -17.50 17.25 -10.81
C SER A 66 -16.96 16.15 -11.72
N PHE A 67 -17.69 15.83 -12.79
CA PHE A 67 -17.26 14.93 -13.85
C PHE A 67 -17.77 15.45 -15.20
N ASP A 68 -16.85 15.65 -16.15
CA ASP A 68 -17.17 16.01 -17.53
C ASP A 68 -17.14 14.76 -18.42
N PRO A 69 -18.29 14.27 -18.90
CA PRO A 69 -18.36 13.04 -19.70
C PRO A 69 -17.80 13.19 -21.12
N LYS A 70 -17.53 14.41 -21.59
CA LYS A 70 -16.95 14.65 -22.92
C LYS A 70 -15.43 14.57 -22.89
N THR A 71 -14.82 15.13 -21.85
CA THR A 71 -13.36 15.20 -21.72
C THR A 71 -12.80 14.13 -20.79
N GLY A 72 -13.64 13.53 -19.93
CA GLY A 72 -13.24 12.57 -18.92
C GLY A 72 -12.57 13.22 -17.71
N ARG A 73 -12.62 14.54 -17.60
CA ARG A 73 -12.08 15.30 -16.47
C ARG A 73 -12.96 15.11 -15.23
N PHE A 74 -12.34 14.94 -14.09
CA PHE A 74 -13.04 14.76 -12.81
C PHE A 74 -12.32 15.48 -11.67
N ALA A 75 -13.06 15.72 -10.59
CA ALA A 75 -12.51 16.19 -9.32
C ALA A 75 -13.30 15.64 -8.13
N PHE A 76 -12.59 15.16 -7.12
CA PHE A 76 -13.09 14.80 -5.80
C PHE A 76 -12.61 15.85 -4.80
N ARG A 77 -13.50 16.40 -3.98
CA ARG A 77 -13.17 17.48 -3.03
C ARG A 77 -13.44 17.07 -1.60
N LYS A 78 -12.84 17.80 -0.65
CA LYS A 78 -13.02 17.62 0.80
C LYS A 78 -12.57 16.24 1.29
N LEU A 79 -11.65 15.60 0.57
CA LEU A 79 -11.05 14.33 0.94
C LEU A 79 -10.16 14.53 2.17
N ALA A 80 -10.10 13.58 3.09
CA ALA A 80 -9.13 13.63 4.18
C ALA A 80 -7.69 13.60 3.61
N GLY A 81 -6.82 14.46 4.10
CA GLY A 81 -5.38 14.42 3.80
C GLY A 81 -4.66 13.32 4.58
N ASP A 82 -3.39 13.10 4.21
CA ASP A 82 -2.56 11.99 4.70
C ASP A 82 -3.22 10.62 4.48
N ALA A 83 -3.88 10.45 3.32
CA ALA A 83 -4.64 9.26 2.98
C ALA A 83 -4.50 8.88 1.50
N ALA A 84 -4.53 7.58 1.23
CA ALA A 84 -4.57 7.01 -0.11
C ALA A 84 -6.01 6.77 -0.57
N TYR A 85 -6.27 7.13 -1.82
CA TYR A 85 -7.56 6.97 -2.50
C TYR A 85 -7.36 6.22 -3.80
N ASP A 86 -8.18 5.18 -4.00
CA ASP A 86 -8.18 4.43 -5.24
C ASP A 86 -9.37 4.88 -6.09
N VAL A 87 -9.07 5.45 -7.24
CA VAL A 87 -10.08 5.85 -8.22
C VAL A 87 -10.62 4.60 -8.90
N CYS A 88 -11.94 4.44 -8.84
CA CYS A 88 -12.68 3.30 -9.36
C CYS A 88 -13.52 3.75 -10.55
N VAL A 89 -13.28 3.16 -11.72
CA VAL A 89 -14.05 3.39 -12.95
C VAL A 89 -14.92 2.17 -13.20
N VAL A 90 -16.21 2.40 -13.40
CA VAL A 90 -17.09 1.42 -14.04
C VAL A 90 -17.22 1.85 -15.49
N ALA A 91 -16.77 0.99 -16.40
CA ALA A 91 -16.91 1.21 -17.83
C ALA A 91 -18.33 0.87 -18.30
N LYS A 92 -18.72 1.38 -19.48
CA LYS A 92 -20.06 1.16 -20.05
C LYS A 92 -20.35 -0.30 -20.43
N ASP A 93 -19.31 -1.09 -20.66
CA ASP A 93 -19.39 -2.55 -20.86
C ASP A 93 -19.53 -3.33 -19.53
N GLY A 94 -19.57 -2.63 -18.39
CA GLY A 94 -19.65 -3.23 -17.07
C GLY A 94 -18.30 -3.60 -16.45
N ALA A 95 -17.17 -3.36 -17.11
CA ALA A 95 -15.86 -3.63 -16.52
C ALA A 95 -15.56 -2.70 -15.34
N HIS A 96 -15.04 -3.27 -14.25
CA HIS A 96 -14.54 -2.53 -13.09
C HIS A 96 -13.02 -2.34 -13.22
N ILE A 97 -12.57 -1.09 -13.29
CA ILE A 97 -11.16 -0.72 -13.38
C ILE A 97 -10.84 0.11 -12.14
N GLU A 98 -10.02 -0.44 -11.25
CA GLU A 98 -9.85 0.09 -9.89
C GLU A 98 -8.38 0.43 -9.60
N GLY A 99 -8.15 1.54 -8.91
CA GLY A 99 -6.86 1.82 -8.27
C GLY A 99 -6.47 0.73 -7.29
N ILE A 100 -5.17 0.51 -7.12
CA ILE A 100 -4.66 -0.31 -6.02
C ILE A 100 -3.43 0.35 -5.41
N ASP A 101 -3.60 0.90 -4.21
CA ASP A 101 -2.47 1.34 -3.40
C ASP A 101 -1.66 0.13 -2.92
N LEU A 102 -0.48 -0.05 -3.52
CA LEU A 102 0.51 -1.08 -3.17
C LEU A 102 1.55 -0.56 -2.18
N SER A 103 1.27 0.53 -1.47
CA SER A 103 2.11 1.00 -0.37
C SER A 103 2.03 0.08 0.85
N TRP A 104 3.01 0.19 1.74
CA TRP A 104 3.03 -0.55 3.01
C TRP A 104 1.81 -0.21 3.89
N HIS A 105 1.23 -1.18 4.59
CA HIS A 105 0.03 -0.96 5.42
C HIS A 105 0.20 0.15 6.47
N GLU A 106 1.43 0.36 6.93
CA GLU A 106 1.84 1.39 7.88
C GLU A 106 2.66 2.51 7.24
N ALA A 107 2.50 2.76 5.94
CA ALA A 107 3.29 3.79 5.23
C ALA A 107 3.27 5.15 5.94
N ARG A 108 2.15 5.52 6.56
CA ARG A 108 2.04 6.72 7.40
C ARG A 108 2.97 6.68 8.61
N MET A 109 2.93 5.58 9.37
CA MET A 109 3.77 5.42 10.57
C MET A 109 5.25 5.40 10.20
N LEU A 110 5.62 4.80 9.07
CA LEU A 110 7.00 4.82 8.58
C LEU A 110 7.46 6.23 8.23
N ARG A 111 6.62 7.05 7.57
CA ARG A 111 6.95 8.46 7.30
C ARG A 111 7.17 9.24 8.59
N LEU A 112 6.27 9.09 9.57
CA LEU A 112 6.38 9.77 10.86
C LEU A 112 7.63 9.31 11.64
N ALA A 113 7.93 8.01 11.61
CA ALA A 113 9.14 7.46 12.21
C ALA A 113 10.41 8.02 11.56
N GLU A 114 10.44 8.14 10.23
CA GLU A 114 11.57 8.75 9.51
C GLU A 114 11.77 10.22 9.89
N ILE A 115 10.69 11.01 9.94
CA ILE A 115 10.74 12.41 10.40
C ILE A 115 11.32 12.49 11.82
N ARG A 116 10.82 11.63 12.73
CA ARG A 116 11.27 11.63 14.12
C ARG A 116 12.73 11.20 14.26
N ARG A 117 13.19 10.19 13.51
CA ARG A 117 14.60 9.78 13.50
C ARG A 117 15.50 10.93 13.06
N ARG A 118 15.11 11.66 12.01
CA ARG A 118 15.85 12.84 11.53
C ARG A 118 15.92 13.95 12.59
N GLN A 119 14.81 14.23 13.26
CA GLN A 119 14.77 15.21 14.36
C GLN A 119 15.67 14.83 15.53
N LEU A 120 15.76 13.53 15.83
CA LEU A 120 16.59 13.00 16.91
C LEU A 120 18.05 12.72 16.50
N GLY A 121 18.44 12.99 15.25
CA GLY A 121 19.77 12.67 14.74
C GLY A 121 20.08 11.17 14.71
N LEU A 122 19.06 10.31 14.70
CA LEU A 122 19.22 8.86 14.61
C LEU A 122 19.60 8.47 13.17
N PRO A 123 20.41 7.42 12.97
CA PRO A 123 20.76 6.95 11.64
C PRO A 123 19.52 6.51 10.86
N ALA A 124 19.60 6.41 9.53
CA ALA A 124 18.52 5.82 8.74
C ALA A 124 18.28 4.34 9.14
N GLU A 125 17.09 3.80 8.84
CA GLU A 125 16.88 2.35 8.96
C GLU A 125 17.82 1.59 8.02
N ALA A 126 18.27 0.41 8.45
CA ALA A 126 19.04 -0.49 7.60
C ALA A 126 18.22 -0.84 6.36
N GLN A 127 18.79 -0.58 5.19
CA GLN A 127 18.15 -0.83 3.92
C GLN A 127 18.44 -2.27 3.45
N HIS A 128 17.43 -2.91 2.90
CA HIS A 128 17.56 -4.09 2.04
C HIS A 128 17.16 -3.63 0.64
N GLU A 129 17.81 -4.14 -0.38
CA GLU A 129 17.40 -3.90 -1.76
C GLU A 129 16.52 -5.06 -2.21
N PHE A 130 15.33 -4.75 -2.71
CA PHE A 130 14.42 -5.78 -3.20
C PHE A 130 14.93 -6.30 -4.55
N SER A 131 15.29 -7.58 -4.58
CA SER A 131 15.91 -8.27 -5.72
C SER A 131 14.94 -9.19 -6.45
N ALA A 132 15.37 -9.72 -7.61
CA ALA A 132 14.62 -10.76 -8.30
C ALA A 132 14.50 -12.05 -7.46
N GLY A 133 15.55 -12.40 -6.71
CA GLY A 133 15.52 -13.56 -5.80
C GLY A 133 14.49 -13.40 -4.68
N ASP A 134 14.34 -12.19 -4.13
CA ASP A 134 13.27 -11.89 -3.16
C ASP A 134 11.88 -12.09 -3.77
N ALA A 135 11.70 -11.63 -5.02
CA ALA A 135 10.44 -11.81 -5.72
C ALA A 135 10.14 -13.30 -5.94
N GLU A 136 11.13 -14.09 -6.36
CA GLU A 136 10.97 -15.54 -6.53
C GLU A 136 10.63 -16.26 -5.21
N GLU A 137 11.27 -15.89 -4.10
CA GLU A 137 10.98 -16.42 -2.77
C GLU A 137 9.52 -16.15 -2.37
N LEU A 138 9.06 -14.91 -2.54
CA LEU A 138 7.69 -14.51 -2.22
C LEU A 138 6.65 -15.18 -3.14
N LEU A 139 6.93 -15.31 -4.44
CA LEU A 139 6.06 -16.03 -5.37
C LEU A 139 6.01 -17.53 -5.03
N LYS A 140 7.14 -18.12 -4.62
CA LYS A 140 7.21 -19.49 -4.12
C LYS A 140 6.39 -19.67 -2.85
N TYR A 141 6.46 -18.73 -1.91
CA TYR A 141 5.66 -18.76 -0.68
C TYR A 141 4.16 -18.89 -0.99
N VAL A 142 3.62 -18.06 -1.90
CA VAL A 142 2.18 -18.10 -2.23
C VAL A 142 1.79 -19.39 -2.93
N ARG A 143 2.63 -19.89 -3.84
CA ARG A 143 2.37 -21.14 -4.57
C ARG A 143 2.36 -22.35 -3.63
N ASP A 144 3.28 -22.39 -2.69
CA ASP A 144 3.48 -23.55 -1.81
C ASP A 144 2.55 -23.50 -0.57
N LEU A 145 1.79 -22.41 -0.38
CA LEU A 145 0.86 -22.21 0.73
C LEU A 145 -0.27 -23.24 0.72
N LYS A 146 -0.38 -24.00 1.81
CA LYS A 146 -1.46 -24.97 2.03
C LYS A 146 -2.49 -24.37 2.98
N ASP A 147 -3.60 -23.88 2.45
CA ASP A 147 -4.72 -23.34 3.22
C ASP A 147 -6.06 -23.75 2.56
N PHE A 148 -7.16 -23.14 3.01
CA PHE A 148 -8.50 -23.40 2.53
C PHE A 148 -8.69 -23.16 1.00
N ALA A 149 -8.05 -22.15 0.43
CA ALA A 149 -8.13 -21.81 -0.99
C ALA A 149 -7.32 -22.80 -1.85
N ASP A 150 -7.91 -23.26 -2.96
CA ASP A 150 -7.24 -24.16 -3.90
C ASP A 150 -6.67 -23.42 -5.12
N VAL A 151 -7.08 -22.17 -5.36
CA VAL A 151 -6.49 -21.32 -6.39
C VAL A 151 -5.91 -20.06 -5.74
N ARG A 152 -4.68 -19.74 -6.10
CA ARG A 152 -4.01 -18.48 -5.76
C ARG A 152 -3.30 -17.95 -6.98
N ARG A 153 -3.50 -16.67 -7.25
CA ARG A 153 -2.88 -15.98 -8.38
C ARG A 153 -2.38 -14.63 -7.92
N VAL A 154 -1.07 -14.44 -8.02
CA VAL A 154 -0.43 -13.15 -7.74
C VAL A 154 -0.66 -12.24 -8.95
N LEU A 155 -1.27 -11.08 -8.71
CA LEU A 155 -1.51 -10.06 -9.74
C LEU A 155 -0.38 -9.02 -9.73
N TYR A 156 -0.03 -8.56 -8.53
CA TYR A 156 1.04 -7.60 -8.32
C TYR A 156 1.93 -8.03 -7.15
N LEU A 157 3.21 -7.74 -7.27
CA LEU A 157 4.18 -7.75 -6.18
C LEU A 157 4.97 -6.44 -6.24
N ASN A 158 4.93 -5.65 -5.17
CA ASN A 158 5.67 -4.40 -5.06
C ASN A 158 6.68 -4.48 -3.92
N GLY A 159 7.97 -4.47 -4.28
CA GLY A 159 9.08 -4.42 -3.34
C GLY A 159 9.40 -3.00 -2.89
N LEU A 160 9.57 -2.82 -1.58
CA LEU A 160 9.88 -1.56 -0.90
C LEU A 160 11.04 -1.79 0.09
N GLY A 161 12.15 -2.29 -0.44
CA GLY A 161 13.32 -2.71 0.33
C GLY A 161 13.02 -3.91 1.22
N ARG A 162 13.07 -3.75 2.55
CA ARG A 162 12.75 -4.81 3.54
C ARG A 162 11.26 -5.14 3.65
N ARG A 163 10.42 -4.56 2.80
CA ARG A 163 8.96 -4.65 2.88
C ARG A 163 8.43 -4.96 1.50
N ALA A 164 7.31 -5.67 1.41
CA ALA A 164 6.62 -5.88 0.15
C ALA A 164 5.11 -5.90 0.35
N ALA A 165 4.38 -5.45 -0.67
CA ALA A 165 2.93 -5.57 -0.76
C ALA A 165 2.59 -6.44 -1.98
N MET A 166 1.65 -7.37 -1.81
CA MET A 166 1.27 -8.32 -2.85
C MET A 166 -0.23 -8.36 -3.02
N LEU A 167 -0.72 -8.09 -4.23
CA LEU A 167 -2.12 -8.26 -4.59
C LEU A 167 -2.33 -9.70 -5.05
N VAL A 168 -3.16 -10.44 -4.33
CA VAL A 168 -3.42 -11.85 -4.58
C VAL A 168 -4.90 -12.08 -4.79
N GLU A 169 -5.24 -12.74 -5.89
CA GLU A 169 -6.55 -13.34 -6.08
C GLU A 169 -6.54 -14.75 -5.46
N VAL A 170 -7.47 -15.02 -4.56
CA VAL A 170 -7.62 -16.33 -3.94
C VAL A 170 -9.04 -16.85 -4.13
N MET A 171 -9.16 -18.13 -4.47
CA MET A 171 -10.45 -18.77 -4.67
C MET A 171 -10.52 -20.15 -4.00
N ARG A 172 -11.71 -20.46 -3.48
CA ARG A 172 -12.15 -21.83 -3.23
C ARG A 172 -13.12 -22.24 -4.33
N THR A 173 -12.69 -23.17 -5.19
CA THR A 173 -13.49 -23.70 -6.31
C THR A 173 -13.98 -25.13 -6.07
N ARG A 174 -13.29 -25.87 -5.19
CA ARG A 174 -13.66 -27.23 -4.78
C ARG A 174 -14.68 -27.23 -3.65
N GLU A 175 -15.31 -28.37 -3.44
CA GLU A 175 -16.31 -28.54 -2.38
C GLU A 175 -15.78 -28.17 -0.99
N PHE A 176 -16.66 -27.58 -0.17
CA PHE A 176 -16.34 -27.19 1.20
C PHE A 176 -17.57 -27.34 2.11
N HIS A 177 -17.31 -27.43 3.41
CA HIS A 177 -18.39 -27.56 4.40
C HIS A 177 -19.37 -26.39 4.29
N ALA A 178 -20.67 -26.70 4.23
CA ALA A 178 -21.78 -25.78 4.03
C ALA A 178 -21.91 -25.13 2.63
N GLN A 179 -21.23 -25.64 1.60
CA GLN A 179 -21.46 -25.21 0.21
C GLN A 179 -22.88 -25.53 -0.24
N ARG A 180 -23.47 -24.64 -1.05
CA ARG A 180 -24.67 -24.95 -1.86
C ARG A 180 -24.21 -25.02 -3.32
N GLY A 181 -24.47 -26.15 -3.98
CA GLY A 181 -24.02 -26.54 -5.33
C GLY A 181 -23.30 -25.49 -6.19
N GLY A 182 -22.03 -25.74 -6.53
CA GLY A 182 -21.29 -24.98 -7.56
C GLY A 182 -20.88 -23.56 -7.18
N GLU A 183 -20.99 -23.18 -5.90
CA GLU A 183 -20.49 -21.89 -5.40
C GLU A 183 -18.96 -21.82 -5.40
N ILE A 184 -18.45 -20.64 -5.74
CA ILE A 184 -17.05 -20.24 -5.57
C ILE A 184 -16.99 -19.19 -4.46
N ILE A 185 -15.99 -19.31 -3.58
CA ILE A 185 -15.59 -18.21 -2.70
C ILE A 185 -14.43 -17.51 -3.38
N TRP A 186 -14.63 -16.27 -3.82
CA TRP A 186 -13.63 -15.44 -4.49
C TRP A 186 -13.27 -14.25 -3.63
N ARG A 187 -11.97 -14.02 -3.47
CA ARG A 187 -11.44 -12.83 -2.81
C ARG A 187 -10.29 -12.23 -3.60
N THR A 188 -10.18 -10.91 -3.53
CA THR A 188 -8.94 -10.21 -3.85
C THR A 188 -8.40 -9.61 -2.57
N GLU A 189 -7.15 -9.93 -2.23
CA GLU A 189 -6.52 -9.58 -0.97
C GLU A 189 -5.19 -8.88 -1.22
N LEU A 190 -4.86 -7.91 -0.37
CA LEU A 190 -3.54 -7.29 -0.30
C LEU A 190 -2.80 -7.88 0.90
N TRP A 191 -1.71 -8.58 0.62
CA TRP A 191 -0.84 -9.22 1.60
C TRP A 191 0.42 -8.40 1.79
N TYR A 192 0.99 -8.44 3.00
CA TYR A 192 2.18 -7.68 3.36
C TYR A 192 3.27 -8.62 3.86
N PHE A 193 4.50 -8.34 3.46
CA PHE A 193 5.67 -9.14 3.80
C PHE A 193 6.81 -8.27 4.32
N GLN A 194 7.57 -8.80 5.26
CA GLN A 194 8.75 -8.14 5.78
C GLN A 194 9.96 -9.07 5.75
N TYR A 195 11.11 -8.53 5.34
CA TYR A 195 12.38 -9.22 5.36
C TYR A 195 13.04 -9.07 6.73
N HIS A 196 13.20 -10.20 7.42
CA HIS A 196 13.83 -10.28 8.74
C HIS A 196 14.69 -11.54 8.86
N TYR A 197 15.82 -11.41 9.54
CA TYR A 197 16.72 -12.53 9.86
C TYR A 197 17.09 -13.43 8.67
N GLY A 198 17.17 -12.86 7.46
CA GLY A 198 17.59 -13.59 6.27
C GLY A 198 16.45 -14.19 5.42
N GLY A 199 15.18 -13.95 5.76
CA GLY A 199 14.05 -14.47 4.99
C GLY A 199 12.82 -13.56 5.00
N TRP A 200 11.88 -13.86 4.11
CA TRP A 200 10.61 -13.15 4.04
C TRP A 200 9.53 -13.78 4.92
N GLU A 201 8.85 -12.96 5.70
CA GLU A 201 7.71 -13.36 6.51
C GLU A 201 6.46 -12.59 6.09
N ARG A 202 5.34 -13.31 5.93
CA ARG A 202 4.03 -12.69 5.74
C ARG A 202 3.52 -12.16 7.08
N LEU A 203 3.11 -10.91 7.11
CA LEU A 203 2.41 -10.33 8.26
C LEU A 203 0.96 -10.80 8.31
N GLY A 204 0.57 -11.43 9.41
CA GLY A 204 -0.80 -11.84 9.67
C GLY A 204 -1.65 -10.70 10.25
N GLN A 205 -2.97 -10.78 10.07
CA GLN A 205 -3.97 -9.85 10.64
C GLN A 205 -3.91 -8.41 10.14
N VAL A 206 -3.00 -8.10 9.21
CA VAL A 206 -2.89 -6.80 8.54
C VAL A 206 -3.27 -6.90 7.07
N GLU A 207 -3.65 -8.08 6.57
CA GLU A 207 -4.14 -8.24 5.22
C GLU A 207 -5.42 -7.43 4.99
N ARG A 208 -5.56 -6.89 3.79
CA ARG A 208 -6.75 -6.15 3.39
C ARG A 208 -7.54 -6.95 2.37
N VAL A 209 -8.79 -7.27 2.70
CA VAL A 209 -9.73 -7.89 1.76
C VAL A 209 -10.41 -6.77 0.96
N LEU A 210 -10.13 -6.70 -0.36
CA LEU A 210 -10.70 -5.70 -1.26
C LEU A 210 -12.04 -6.12 -1.83
N GLU A 211 -12.20 -7.42 -2.06
CA GLU A 211 -13.41 -8.03 -2.58
C GLU A 211 -13.59 -9.37 -1.88
N ARG A 212 -14.84 -9.68 -1.53
CA ARG A 212 -15.22 -11.02 -1.05
C ARG A 212 -16.60 -11.35 -1.57
N ARG A 213 -16.69 -12.41 -2.36
CA ARG A 213 -17.96 -12.95 -2.85
C ARG A 213 -18.03 -14.44 -2.59
N ARG A 214 -19.25 -14.90 -2.31
CA ARG A 214 -19.63 -16.31 -2.34
C ARG A 214 -20.83 -16.36 -3.30
N ILE A 215 -20.57 -16.80 -4.52
CA ILE A 215 -21.53 -16.72 -5.63
C ILE A 215 -21.43 -17.98 -6.50
N PRO A 216 -22.47 -18.31 -7.29
CA PRO A 216 -22.40 -19.38 -8.28
C PRO A 216 -21.26 -19.13 -9.27
N ALA A 217 -20.63 -20.21 -9.76
CA ALA A 217 -19.56 -20.13 -10.76
C ALA A 217 -20.00 -19.37 -12.03
N SER A 218 -21.26 -19.53 -12.46
CA SER A 218 -21.82 -18.84 -13.63
C SER A 218 -21.87 -17.32 -13.46
N GLU A 219 -22.24 -16.83 -12.27
CA GLU A 219 -22.21 -15.39 -11.96
C GLU A 219 -20.77 -14.89 -11.87
N TRP A 220 -19.87 -15.68 -11.26
CA TRP A 220 -18.46 -15.32 -11.19
C TRP A 220 -17.80 -15.19 -12.58
N GLN A 221 -18.23 -16.01 -13.54
CA GLN A 221 -17.76 -15.93 -14.93
C GLN A 221 -18.13 -14.63 -15.65
N THR A 222 -19.12 -13.87 -15.18
CA THR A 222 -19.50 -12.59 -15.81
C THR A 222 -18.70 -11.39 -15.28
N ILE A 223 -17.86 -11.58 -14.27
CA ILE A 223 -17.15 -10.49 -13.60
C ILE A 223 -15.91 -10.09 -14.40
N THR A 224 -15.82 -8.81 -14.76
CA THR A 224 -14.59 -8.17 -15.22
C THR A 224 -14.15 -7.15 -14.17
N LYS A 225 -13.01 -7.39 -13.52
CA LYS A 225 -12.43 -6.50 -12.51
C LYS A 225 -10.91 -6.53 -12.60
N VAL A 226 -10.30 -5.38 -12.92
CA VAL A 226 -8.86 -5.22 -13.09
C VAL A 226 -8.34 -4.07 -12.25
N TYR A 227 -7.07 -4.16 -11.85
CA TYR A 227 -6.43 -3.21 -10.96
C TYR A 227 -5.29 -2.46 -11.67
N TYR A 228 -5.18 -1.16 -11.42
CA TYR A 228 -4.12 -0.31 -11.96
C TYR A 228 -3.57 0.58 -10.84
N PRO A 229 -2.32 0.36 -10.38
CA PRO A 229 -1.71 1.22 -9.38
C PRO A 229 -1.73 2.71 -9.75
N GLN A 230 -1.70 3.02 -11.06
CA GLN A 230 -1.78 4.38 -11.61
C GLN A 230 -3.08 5.13 -11.27
N LEU A 231 -4.14 4.41 -10.89
CA LEU A 231 -5.41 5.00 -10.46
C LEU A 231 -5.46 5.27 -8.95
N SER A 232 -4.36 5.06 -8.24
CA SER A 232 -4.25 5.29 -6.80
C SER A 232 -3.52 6.60 -6.56
N VAL A 233 -4.08 7.44 -5.70
CA VAL A 233 -3.57 8.78 -5.43
C VAL A 233 -3.46 8.99 -3.94
N TYR A 234 -2.31 9.50 -3.51
CA TYR A 234 -2.11 9.94 -2.13
C TYR A 234 -2.39 11.44 -2.00
N VAL A 235 -3.27 11.80 -1.08
CA VAL A 235 -3.51 13.19 -0.67
C VAL A 235 -2.59 13.46 0.51
N GLY A 236 -1.64 14.39 0.35
CA GLY A 236 -0.68 14.73 1.40
C GLY A 236 -1.30 15.47 2.59
N GLU A 237 -0.50 15.71 3.62
CA GLU A 237 -0.92 16.42 4.84
C GLU A 237 -1.43 17.85 4.57
N LYS A 238 -0.93 18.48 3.52
CA LYS A 238 -1.37 19.82 3.07
C LYS A 238 -2.58 19.77 2.12
N GLY A 239 -3.23 18.63 1.96
CA GLY A 239 -4.36 18.45 1.05
C GLY A 239 -3.98 18.43 -0.44
N VAL A 240 -2.69 18.36 -0.77
CA VAL A 240 -2.19 18.36 -2.15
C VAL A 240 -2.06 16.92 -2.65
N SER A 241 -2.53 16.65 -3.87
CA SER A 241 -2.31 15.40 -4.57
C SER A 241 -1.73 15.65 -5.96
N GLN A 242 -1.11 14.62 -6.55
CA GLN A 242 -0.75 14.67 -7.97
C GLN A 242 -2.02 14.58 -8.84
N PRO A 243 -2.09 15.30 -9.98
CA PRO A 243 -3.15 15.11 -10.95
C PRO A 243 -3.09 13.70 -11.55
N LEU A 244 -4.23 13.03 -11.63
CA LEU A 244 -4.32 11.68 -12.20
C LEU A 244 -4.59 11.79 -13.70
N THR A 245 -3.74 11.18 -14.52
CA THR A 245 -3.99 10.98 -15.95
C THR A 245 -3.95 9.50 -16.26
N PHE A 246 -5.04 8.96 -16.79
CA PHE A 246 -5.15 7.53 -17.09
C PHE A 246 -5.84 7.27 -18.42
N ARG A 247 -5.31 6.33 -19.20
CA ARG A 247 -5.93 5.84 -20.42
C ARG A 247 -6.46 4.43 -20.18
N ILE A 248 -7.78 4.25 -20.25
CA ILE A 248 -8.41 2.93 -20.29
C ILE A 248 -7.89 2.21 -21.54
N PRO A 249 -7.22 1.05 -21.40
CA PRO A 249 -6.66 0.37 -22.54
C PRO A 249 -7.77 -0.24 -23.40
N ASP A 250 -7.51 -0.35 -24.70
CA ASP A 250 -8.47 -0.91 -25.66
C ASP A 250 -8.79 -2.38 -25.33
N ARG A 251 -7.80 -3.10 -24.81
CA ARG A 251 -7.94 -4.46 -24.26
C ARG A 251 -7.43 -4.50 -22.81
N LEU A 252 -8.25 -5.09 -21.94
CA LEU A 252 -7.87 -5.32 -20.55
C LEU A 252 -6.91 -6.51 -20.43
N ASP A 253 -5.96 -6.38 -19.53
CA ASP A 253 -4.90 -7.37 -19.30
C ASP A 253 -5.31 -8.34 -18.17
N PRO A 254 -5.42 -9.66 -18.44
CA PRO A 254 -5.76 -10.63 -17.42
C PRO A 254 -4.69 -10.79 -16.32
N ALA A 255 -3.44 -10.32 -16.50
CA ALA A 255 -2.45 -10.30 -15.42
C ALA A 255 -2.82 -9.28 -14.32
N ARG A 256 -3.67 -8.29 -14.65
CA ARG A 256 -4.08 -7.22 -13.73
C ARG A 256 -5.34 -7.54 -12.94
N GLY A 257 -5.93 -8.70 -13.15
CA GLY A 257 -7.16 -9.11 -12.47
C GLY A 257 -7.97 -10.09 -13.29
N ARG A 258 -9.28 -9.99 -13.15
CA ARG A 258 -10.26 -10.93 -13.69
C ARG A 258 -10.91 -10.35 -14.94
N ILE A 259 -10.99 -11.15 -15.99
CA ILE A 259 -11.76 -10.85 -17.20
C ILE A 259 -12.90 -11.86 -17.28
N ALA A 260 -14.11 -11.39 -17.64
CA ALA A 260 -15.25 -12.27 -17.82
C ALA A 260 -14.93 -13.40 -18.83
N GLY A 261 -15.47 -14.58 -18.57
CA GLY A 261 -15.31 -15.77 -19.41
C GLY A 261 -13.98 -16.51 -19.28
N THR A 262 -13.03 -16.09 -18.43
CA THR A 262 -11.80 -16.89 -18.21
C THR A 262 -12.01 -17.98 -17.15
N GLU A 263 -11.24 -19.06 -17.18
CA GLU A 263 -11.37 -20.15 -16.21
C GLU A 263 -10.81 -19.78 -14.81
N PRO A 264 -11.32 -20.37 -13.72
CA PRO A 264 -10.62 -20.35 -12.43
C PRO A 264 -9.20 -20.91 -12.58
N GLY A 265 -8.23 -20.29 -11.92
CA GLY A 265 -6.83 -20.74 -11.97
C GLY A 265 -6.10 -20.42 -13.27
N GLN A 266 -6.60 -19.47 -14.07
CA GLN A 266 -5.87 -18.89 -15.18
C GLN A 266 -4.42 -18.54 -14.76
N LYS A 267 -3.43 -19.06 -15.49
CA LYS A 267 -2.02 -18.73 -15.24
C LYS A 267 -1.68 -17.43 -15.97
N THR A 268 -1.23 -16.44 -15.23
CA THR A 268 -0.70 -15.17 -15.74
C THR A 268 0.62 -14.89 -15.05
N GLU A 269 1.53 -14.21 -15.73
CA GLU A 269 2.74 -13.70 -15.09
C GLU A 269 2.36 -12.54 -14.16
N PRO A 270 2.83 -12.53 -12.90
CA PRO A 270 2.58 -11.43 -11.98
C PRO A 270 3.34 -10.19 -12.42
N ILE A 271 2.76 -9.02 -12.17
CA ILE A 271 3.45 -7.75 -12.41
C ILE A 271 4.32 -7.44 -11.19
N ILE A 272 5.64 -7.51 -11.36
CA ILE A 272 6.61 -7.24 -10.31
C ILE A 272 7.11 -5.80 -10.43
N LEU A 273 7.01 -5.05 -9.34
CA LEU A 273 7.41 -3.66 -9.20
C LEU A 273 8.48 -3.55 -8.10
N GLY A 274 9.36 -2.56 -8.21
CA GLY A 274 10.36 -2.28 -7.18
C GLY A 274 11.57 -3.21 -7.14
N VAL A 275 11.73 -4.09 -8.13
CA VAL A 275 12.97 -4.84 -8.33
C VAL A 275 14.02 -3.89 -8.91
N LYS A 276 15.18 -3.83 -8.26
CA LYS A 276 16.33 -3.13 -8.82
C LYS A 276 16.93 -4.02 -9.91
N GLU A 277 16.99 -3.53 -11.15
CA GLU A 277 17.67 -4.26 -12.22
C GLU A 277 19.11 -4.53 -11.80
N GLU A 278 19.51 -5.80 -11.82
CA GLU A 278 20.89 -6.19 -11.59
C GLU A 278 21.69 -5.63 -12.77
N LYS A 279 22.49 -4.59 -12.50
CA LYS A 279 23.32 -3.95 -13.52
C LYS A 279 24.25 -5.04 -14.05
N ALA A 280 24.02 -5.49 -15.29
CA ALA A 280 24.83 -6.53 -15.90
C ALA A 280 26.31 -6.21 -15.71
N PRO A 281 27.15 -7.18 -15.27
CA PRO A 281 28.56 -6.93 -15.07
C PRO A 281 29.13 -6.40 -16.38
N ALA A 282 29.80 -5.25 -16.33
CA ALA A 282 30.42 -4.65 -17.50
C ALA A 282 31.34 -5.69 -18.14
N THR A 283 30.95 -6.19 -19.31
CA THR A 283 31.76 -7.12 -20.10
C THR A 283 33.11 -6.44 -20.28
N THR A 284 34.10 -6.90 -19.53
CA THR A 284 35.46 -6.41 -19.65
C THR A 284 35.92 -6.90 -21.00
N ALA A 285 35.92 -6.01 -21.99
CA ALA A 285 36.43 -6.30 -23.31
C ALA A 285 37.88 -6.76 -23.11
N ALA A 286 38.12 -8.05 -23.34
CA ALA A 286 39.45 -8.59 -23.37
C ALA A 286 40.18 -7.90 -24.54
N SER A 287 41.00 -6.91 -24.21
CA SER A 287 42.05 -6.41 -25.11
C SER A 287 43.03 -7.56 -25.31
N GLY A 288 42.89 -8.24 -26.46
CA GLY A 288 43.84 -9.22 -26.94
C GLY A 288 45.19 -8.59 -27.28
N PRO A 289 46.26 -9.41 -27.29
CA PRO A 289 47.64 -8.98 -27.52
C PRO A 289 47.91 -8.47 -28.94
#